data_AF-A0A392NKR6-F1
#
_entry.id   AF-A0A392NKR6-F1
#
_cell.length_a   1.000
_cell.length_b   1.000
_cell.length_c   1.000
_cell.angle_alpha   90.00
_cell.angle_beta   90.00
_cell.angle_gamma   90.00
#
_symmetry.space_group_name_H-M   'P 1'
#
loop_
_entity.id
_entity.type
_entity.pdbx_description
1 polymer ?
#
loop_
_entity_poly.entity_id
_entity_poly.type
_entity_poly.pdbx_seq_one_letter_code
_entity_poly.pdbx_strand_id
1 'polypeptide(L)' 'FMVMDDLVIQPMSTISSITLLNKFNVKEIGTLQEKVVEMGMEEGIKLLKASLQSKMVLTSVFIKKKK' A
#
# COMPACT_ATOMS: atom_id res chain seq x y z
N PHE A 1 -0.08 10.36 -7.51
CA PHE A 1 -0.89 10.22 -6.29
C PHE A 1 -0.46 8.97 -5.56
N MET A 2 -0.56 8.95 -4.23
CA MET A 2 -0.22 7.78 -3.41
C MET A 2 -1.49 7.26 -2.76
N VAL A 3 -1.69 5.94 -2.78
CA VAL A 3 -2.82 5.28 -2.11
C VAL A 3 -2.26 4.50 -0.94
N MET A 4 -2.79 4.76 0.26
CA MET A 4 -2.40 4.08 1.49
C MET A 4 -3.11 2.73 1.64
N ASP A 5 -2.67 1.92 2.61
CA ASP A 5 -3.20 0.58 2.84
C ASP A 5 -4.72 0.55 3.12
N ASP A 6 -5.22 1.64 3.71
CA ASP A 6 -6.64 1.89 3.99
C ASP A 6 -7.38 2.61 2.85
N LEU A 7 -6.77 2.66 1.66
CA LEU A 7 -7.27 3.29 0.44
C LEU A 7 -7.38 4.84 0.51
N VAL A 8 -6.79 5.48 1.54
CA VAL A 8 -6.71 6.94 1.60
C VAL A 8 -5.73 7.47 0.57
N ILE A 9 -6.16 8.47 -0.19
CA ILE A 9 -5.34 9.14 -1.20
C ILE A 9 -4.53 10.27 -0.56
N GLN A 10 -3.22 10.27 -0.78
CA GLN A 10 -2.29 11.32 -0.36
C GLN A 10 -1.63 11.96 -1.61
N PRO A 11 -1.34 13.27 -1.59
CA PRO A 11 -0.55 13.92 -2.63
C PRO A 11 0.81 13.24 -2.76
N MET A 12 1.22 12.95 -4.01
CA MET A 12 2.53 12.36 -4.27
C MET A 12 3.49 13.49 -4.64
N SER A 13 4.32 13.88 -3.69
CA SER A 13 5.55 14.63 -3.95
C SER A 13 6.70 13.86 -3.30
N THR A 14 7.91 13.97 -3.84
CA THR A 14 9.10 13.30 -3.27
C THR A 14 9.26 13.62 -1.78
N ILE A 15 9.06 14.89 -1.40
CA ILE A 15 9.15 15.35 -0.01
C ILE A 15 8.02 14.75 0.84
N SER A 16 6.78 14.72 0.33
CA SER A 16 5.63 14.13 1.04
C SER A 16 5.79 12.63 1.24
N SER A 17 6.32 11.91 0.24
CA SER A 17 6.59 10.47 0.32
C SER A 17 7.70 10.16 1.35
N ILE A 18 8.80 10.92 1.37
CA ILE A 18 9.86 10.76 2.38
C ILE A 18 9.33 11.08 3.78
N THR A 19 8.57 12.16 3.93
CA THR A 19 7.96 12.54 5.22
C THR A 19 7.02 11.45 5.74
N LEU A 20 6.27 10.82 4.84
CA LEU A 20 5.38 9.72 5.19
C LEU A 20 6.16 8.47 5.63
N LEU A 21 7.25 8.11 4.95
CA LEU A 21 8.13 7.01 5.36
C LEU A 21 8.74 7.26 6.75
N ASN A 22 9.17 8.49 7.02
CA ASN A 22 9.65 8.90 8.33
C ASN A 22 8.55 8.77 9.41
N LYS A 23 7.30 9.14 9.09
CA LYS A 23 6.15 8.96 10.00
C LYS A 23 5.90 7.48 10.33
N PHE A 24 6.16 6.57 9.40
CA PHE A 24 6.13 5.11 9.62
C PHE A 24 7.39 4.56 10.28
N ASN A 25 8.27 5.43 10.78
CA ASN A 25 9.51 5.06 11.47
C ASN A 25 10.51 4.29 10.59
N VAL A 26 10.39 4.43 9.26
CA VAL A 26 11.34 3.88 8.28
C VAL A 26 12.55 4.80 8.22
N LYS A 27 13.65 4.39 8.87
CA LYS A 27 14.89 5.18 8.95
C LYS A 27 15.78 5.04 7.71
N GLU A 28 15.73 3.88 7.05
CA GLU A 28 16.55 3.57 5.89
C GLU A 28 15.67 3.17 4.70
N ILE A 29 15.49 4.12 3.77
CA ILE A 29 14.76 3.92 2.51
C ILE A 29 15.40 2.80 1.67
N GLY A 30 16.72 2.61 1.78
CA GLY A 30 17.45 1.55 1.08
C GLY A 30 17.05 0.13 1.45
N THR A 31 16.32 -0.06 2.56
CA THR A 31 15.77 -1.37 2.96
C THR A 31 14.38 -1.64 2.39
N LEU A 32 13.74 -0.65 1.75
CA LEU A 32 12.42 -0.80 1.17
C LEU A 32 12.50 -1.59 -0.14
N GLN A 33 11.57 -2.52 -0.31
CA GLN A 33 11.42 -3.28 -1.54
C GLN A 33 10.34 -2.65 -2.42
N GLU A 34 10.69 -2.36 -3.67
CA GLU A 34 9.70 -2.02 -4.70
C GLU A 34 9.06 -3.30 -5.25
N LYS A 35 7.74 -3.28 -5.40
CA LYS A 35 6.98 -4.37 -6.02
C LYS A 35 5.93 -3.79 -6.94
N VAL A 36 6.01 -4.15 -8.21
CA VAL A 36 4.96 -3.88 -9.19
C VAL A 36 3.89 -4.96 -9.04
N VAL A 37 2.62 -4.55 -9.01
CA VAL A 37 1.46 -5.44 -8.97
C VAL A 37 0.57 -5.16 -10.16
N GLU A 38 0.05 -6.21 -10.77
CA GLU A 38 -0.95 -6.11 -11.82
C GLU A 38 -2.33 -5.96 -11.18
N MET A 39 -3.15 -5.07 -11.74
CA MET A 39 -4.49 -4.80 -11.25
C MET A 39 -5.50 -5.09 -12.36
N GLY A 40 -6.14 -6.26 -12.27
CA GLY A 40 -7.24 -6.67 -13.15
C GLY A 40 -8.60 -6.59 -12.46
N MET A 41 -9.64 -7.07 -13.15
CA MET A 41 -11.01 -7.17 -12.64
C MET A 41 -11.06 -8.00 -11.35
N GLU A 42 -10.36 -9.13 -11.30
CA GLU A 42 -10.33 -10.01 -10.15
C GLU A 42 -9.71 -9.34 -8.92
N GLU A 43 -8.59 -8.63 -9.10
CA GLU A 43 -7.91 -7.89 -8.04
C GLU A 43 -8.80 -6.75 -7.54
N GLY A 44 -9.54 -6.09 -8.44
CA GLY A 44 -10.53 -5.08 -8.09
C GLY A 44 -11.64 -5.63 -7.17
N ILE A 45 -12.18 -6.82 -7.47
CA ILE A 45 -13.18 -7.48 -6.62
C ILE A 45 -12.56 -7.89 -5.27
N LYS A 46 -11.33 -8.42 -5.26
CA LYS A 46 -10.61 -8.77 -4.02
C LYS A 46 -10.36 -7.52 -3.16
N LEU A 47 -9.98 -6.39 -3.77
CA LEU A 47 -9.81 -5.09 -3.13
C LEU A 47 -11.10 -4.59 -2.49
N LEU A 48 -12.21 -4.63 -3.23
CA LEU A 48 -13.52 -4.23 -2.71
C LEU A 48 -13.95 -5.11 -1.53
N LYS A 49 -13.77 -6.43 -1.66
CA LYS A 49 -14.08 -7.34 -0.55
C LYS A 49 -13.24 -7.03 0.68
N ALA A 50 -11.94 -6.80 0.50
CA ALA A 50 -11.03 -6.49 1.59
C ALA A 50 -11.34 -5.14 2.27
N SER A 51 -11.76 -4.12 1.51
CA SER A 51 -12.09 -2.80 2.06
C SER A 51 -13.33 -2.80 2.96
N LEU A 52 -14.26 -3.73 2.72
CA LEU A 52 -15.41 -3.96 3.58
C LEU A 52 -15.08 -4.73 4.86
N GLN A 53 -13.93 -5.40 4.91
CA GLN A 53 -13.56 -6.32 5.99
C GLN A 53 -12.44 -5.78 6.89
N SER A 54 -11.56 -4.93 6.37
CA SER A 54 -10.36 -4.46 7.08
C SER A 54 -9.87 -3.11 6.56
N LYS A 55 -9.07 -2.43 7.39
CA LYS A 55 -8.29 -1.25 6.98
C LYS A 55 -6.95 -1.60 6.33
N MET A 56 -6.54 -2.86 6.36
CA MET A 56 -5.28 -3.33 5.77
C MET A 56 -5.51 -3.91 4.37
N VAL A 57 -6.10 -3.10 3.48
CA VAL A 57 -6.69 -3.58 2.23
C VAL A 57 -5.61 -4.02 1.25
N LEU A 58 -4.65 -3.14 0.94
CA LEU A 58 -3.58 -3.43 -0.02
C LEU A 58 -2.69 -4.58 0.47
N THR A 59 -2.37 -4.59 1.77
CA THR A 59 -1.61 -5.65 2.43
C THR A 59 -2.33 -6.99 2.27
N SER A 60 -3.64 -7.06 2.55
CA SER A 60 -4.40 -8.30 2.48
C SER A 60 -4.48 -8.91 1.07
N VAL A 61 -4.54 -8.05 0.05
CA VAL A 61 -4.69 -8.50 -1.35
C VAL A 61 -3.34 -8.82 -1.98
N PHE A 62 -2.32 -7.98 -1.77
CA PHE A 62 -1.07 -8.03 -2.53
C PHE A 62 0.15 -8.55 -1.75
N ILE A 63 0.07 -8.58 -0.41
CA ILE A 63 1.11 -9.07 0.49
C ILE A 63 0.60 -10.33 1.20
N LYS A 64 0.54 -11.44 0.45
CA LYS A 64 0.27 -12.75 1.05
C LYS A 64 1.42 -13.10 2.02
N LYS A 65 1.10 -13.43 3.26
CA LYS A 65 2.05 -14.10 4.16
C LYS A 65 2.39 -15.46 3.53
N LYS A 66 3.65 -15.66 3.12
CA LYS A 66 4.13 -17.02 2.83
C LYS A 66 4.01 -17.82 4.14
N LYS A 67 3.40 -19.01 4.05
CA LYS A 67 3.49 -20.03 5.11
C LYS A 67 4.93 -20.51 5.21
#